data_AF-T1AY47-F1
#
_entry.id   AF-T1AY47-F1
#
_cell.length_a   1.000
_cell.length_b   1.000
_cell.length_c   1.000
_cell.angle_alpha   90.00
_cell.angle_beta   90.00
_cell.angle_gamma   90.00
#
_symmetry.space_group_name_H-M   'P 1'
#
loop_
_entity.id
_entity.type
_entity.pdbx_description
1 polymer ?
#
loop_
_entity_poly.entity_id
_entity_poly.type
_entity_poly.pdbx_seq_one_letter_code
_entity_poly.pdbx_strand_id
1 'polypeptide(L)'
;VFVALFGAITILLGGLVVAWTVPVGNLSLIAGIQQTYATIFGANLGWLVTTLGVLVVIGAVAEVLAWVYGPIRGLGVAARNGDLPPFLQKTNREGIPVALMILQGVVVSIFGVIFLILPGDVNSSFWELFALATTVYLVMYFIMYAAAIKLRYSEPDTPRPFRVPGGKLGMWLLAGWGIAAMGFVFVIAMVPPTQIPEGTPLTYEIFLVVGTAVIVAIPFVIYWLRKPSVGRPRPAGQRPVAAADP
;
A
#
# COMPACT_ATOMS: atom_id res chain seq x y z
N VAL A 1 -6.62 9.04 -16.06
CA VAL A 1 -7.12 7.84 -16.77
C VAL A 1 -6.06 7.26 -17.70
N PHE A 2 -5.53 8.02 -18.68
CA PHE A 2 -4.51 7.52 -19.61
C PHE A 2 -3.25 6.93 -18.95
N VAL A 3 -2.69 7.60 -17.95
CA VAL A 3 -1.51 7.10 -17.22
C VAL A 3 -1.79 5.75 -16.53
N ALA A 4 -2.97 5.60 -15.91
CA ALA A 4 -3.35 4.36 -15.24
C ALA A 4 -3.56 3.20 -16.23
N LEU A 5 -4.21 3.48 -17.36
CA LEU A 5 -4.39 2.48 -18.43
C LEU A 5 -3.07 2.07 -19.05
N PHE A 6 -2.20 3.04 -19.36
CA PHE A 6 -0.87 2.76 -19.87
C PHE A 6 -0.05 1.90 -18.91
N GLY A 7 -0.06 2.25 -17.62
CA GLY A 7 0.59 1.46 -16.57
C GLY A 7 0.04 0.03 -16.49
N ALA A 8 -1.30 -0.13 -16.47
CA ALA A 8 -1.93 -1.44 -16.43
C ALA A 8 -1.57 -2.31 -17.64
N ILE A 9 -1.63 -1.75 -18.85
CA ILE A 9 -1.25 -2.46 -20.08
C ILE A 9 0.21 -2.90 -20.02
N THR A 10 1.11 -2.02 -19.58
CA THR A 10 2.54 -2.33 -19.51
C THR A 10 2.83 -3.46 -18.52
N ILE A 11 2.19 -3.43 -17.34
CA ILE A 11 2.32 -4.49 -16.32
C ILE A 11 1.77 -5.82 -16.84
N LEU A 12 0.61 -5.82 -17.50
CA LEU A 12 0.01 -7.02 -18.06
C LEU A 12 0.86 -7.65 -19.16
N LEU A 13 1.39 -6.83 -20.06
CA LEU A 13 2.30 -7.29 -21.12
C LEU A 13 3.60 -7.84 -20.53
N GLY A 14 4.18 -7.16 -19.55
CA GLY A 14 5.37 -7.64 -18.85
C GLY A 14 5.14 -8.99 -18.18
N GLY A 15 4.05 -9.12 -17.42
CA GLY A 15 3.68 -10.39 -16.77
C GLY A 15 3.42 -11.51 -17.77
N LEU A 16 2.77 -11.22 -18.91
CA LEU A 16 2.54 -12.20 -19.97
C LEU A 16 3.85 -12.72 -20.59
N VAL A 17 4.83 -11.84 -20.81
CA VAL A 17 6.14 -12.25 -21.32
C VAL A 17 6.85 -13.19 -20.34
N VAL A 18 6.82 -12.89 -19.04
CA VAL A 18 7.39 -13.77 -18.01
C VAL A 18 6.67 -15.13 -18.03
N ALA A 19 5.34 -15.12 -18.01
CA ALA A 19 4.53 -16.34 -18.00
C ALA A 19 4.73 -17.21 -19.24
N TRP A 20 4.99 -16.60 -20.40
CA TRP A 20 5.22 -17.34 -21.64
C TRP A 20 6.64 -17.92 -21.75
N THR A 21 7.63 -17.25 -21.14
CA THR A 21 9.04 -17.62 -21.29
C THR A 21 9.55 -18.54 -20.20
N VAL A 22 9.10 -18.37 -18.96
CA VAL A 22 9.63 -19.12 -17.80
C VAL A 22 8.66 -20.24 -17.41
N PRO A 23 9.11 -21.52 -17.40
CA PRO A 23 8.28 -22.63 -16.95
C PRO A 23 7.80 -22.46 -15.51
N VAL A 24 6.52 -22.72 -15.27
CA VAL A 24 5.85 -22.50 -13.96
C VAL A 24 6.59 -23.17 -12.80
N GLY A 25 7.07 -24.41 -12.99
CA GLY A 25 7.76 -25.16 -11.93
C GLY A 25 9.11 -24.58 -11.49
N ASN A 26 9.72 -23.70 -12.29
CA ASN A 26 11.00 -23.06 -11.98
C ASN A 26 10.88 -21.54 -11.76
N LEU A 27 9.66 -21.00 -11.78
CA LEU A 27 9.45 -19.56 -11.67
C LEU A 27 9.73 -19.08 -10.24
N SER A 28 10.65 -18.13 -10.13
CA SER A 28 10.84 -17.37 -8.90
C SER A 28 9.98 -16.11 -8.95
N LEU A 29 9.20 -15.87 -7.91
CA LEU A 29 8.41 -14.64 -7.79
C LEU A 29 9.28 -13.38 -7.64
N ILE A 30 10.51 -13.56 -7.17
CA ILE A 30 11.47 -12.46 -6.94
C ILE A 30 12.41 -12.31 -8.15
N ALA A 31 12.93 -13.43 -8.66
CA ALA A 31 13.89 -13.42 -9.75
C ALA A 31 13.27 -13.58 -11.16
N GLY A 32 11.94 -13.60 -11.28
CA GLY A 32 11.23 -13.91 -12.53
C GLY A 32 11.65 -13.04 -13.73
N ILE A 33 11.94 -11.76 -13.50
CA ILE A 33 12.45 -10.84 -14.53
C ILE A 33 13.85 -11.29 -15.00
N GLN A 34 14.74 -11.63 -14.06
CA GLN A 34 16.08 -12.13 -14.39
C GLN A 34 16.03 -13.47 -15.13
N GLN A 35 15.15 -14.38 -14.70
CA GLN A 35 14.92 -15.67 -15.35
C GLN A 35 14.41 -15.48 -16.79
N THR A 36 13.54 -14.50 -17.00
CA THR A 36 13.03 -14.13 -18.32
C THR A 36 14.16 -13.65 -19.23
N TYR A 37 15.02 -12.74 -18.75
CA TYR A 37 16.19 -12.27 -19.51
C TYR A 37 17.14 -13.42 -19.85
N ALA A 38 17.45 -14.28 -18.89
CA ALA A 38 18.33 -15.43 -19.11
C ALA A 38 17.75 -16.40 -20.16
N THR A 39 16.43 -16.59 -20.16
CA THR A 39 15.75 -17.47 -21.13
C THR A 39 15.72 -16.87 -22.53
N ILE A 40 15.45 -15.57 -22.67
CA ILE A 40 15.37 -14.89 -23.98
C ILE A 40 16.75 -14.75 -24.62
N PHE A 41 17.75 -14.30 -23.86
CA PHE A 41 19.07 -13.96 -24.40
C PHE A 41 20.05 -15.15 -24.41
N GLY A 42 19.78 -16.18 -23.59
CA GLY A 42 20.61 -17.38 -23.47
C GLY A 42 22.01 -17.11 -22.89
N ALA A 43 22.81 -18.18 -22.75
CA ALA A 43 24.14 -18.11 -22.13
C ALA A 43 25.14 -17.24 -22.91
N ASN A 44 25.01 -17.17 -24.23
CA ASN A 44 25.92 -16.41 -25.11
C ASN A 44 25.88 -14.89 -24.87
N LEU A 45 24.79 -14.39 -24.29
CA LEU A 45 24.59 -12.97 -23.96
C LEU A 45 24.47 -12.76 -22.44
N GLY A 46 25.09 -13.63 -21.63
CA GLY A 46 25.03 -13.52 -20.17
C GLY A 46 25.49 -12.16 -19.61
N TRP A 47 26.44 -11.49 -20.27
CA TRP A 47 26.88 -10.14 -19.90
C TRP A 47 25.75 -9.09 -20.02
N LEU A 48 24.84 -9.25 -20.99
CA LEU A 48 23.69 -8.39 -21.20
C LEU A 48 22.65 -8.64 -20.11
N VAL A 49 22.40 -9.90 -19.75
CA VAL A 49 21.51 -10.30 -18.65
C VAL A 49 21.96 -9.64 -17.34
N THR A 50 23.26 -9.74 -17.02
CA THR A 50 23.84 -9.10 -15.82
C THR A 50 23.70 -7.59 -15.86
N THR A 51 24.00 -6.95 -17.00
CA THR A 51 23.86 -5.49 -17.16
C THR A 51 22.42 -5.04 -16.92
N LEU A 52 21.44 -5.72 -17.53
CA LEU A 52 20.02 -5.44 -17.34
C LEU A 52 19.60 -5.67 -15.88
N GLY A 53 20.14 -6.69 -15.21
CA GLY A 53 19.91 -6.93 -13.79
C GLY A 53 20.41 -5.80 -12.90
N VAL A 54 21.60 -5.27 -13.18
CA VAL A 54 22.12 -4.10 -12.45
C VAL A 54 21.21 -2.88 -12.65
N LEU A 55 20.73 -2.64 -13.86
CA LEU A 55 19.79 -1.54 -14.13
C LEU A 55 18.46 -1.71 -13.36
N VAL A 56 17.93 -2.94 -13.30
CA VAL A 56 16.73 -3.25 -12.50
C VAL A 56 16.98 -2.97 -11.02
N VAL A 57 18.14 -3.38 -10.48
CA VAL A 57 18.50 -3.10 -9.08
C VAL A 57 18.59 -1.60 -8.80
N ILE A 58 19.22 -0.82 -9.70
CA ILE A 58 19.28 0.65 -9.58
C ILE A 58 17.86 1.25 -9.55
N GLY A 59 16.98 0.79 -10.44
CA GLY A 59 15.58 1.20 -10.47
C GLY A 59 14.85 0.88 -9.17
N ALA A 60 15.00 -0.34 -8.66
CA ALA A 60 14.39 -0.79 -7.41
C ALA A 60 14.88 0.03 -6.20
N VAL A 61 16.18 0.35 -6.13
CA VAL A 61 16.74 1.22 -5.08
C VAL A 61 16.14 2.63 -5.16
N ALA A 62 16.05 3.20 -6.37
CA ALA A 62 15.45 4.52 -6.57
C ALA A 62 13.97 4.53 -6.15
N GLU A 63 13.22 3.47 -6.47
CA GLU A 63 11.84 3.28 -6.03
C GLU A 63 11.73 3.22 -4.50
N VAL A 64 12.52 2.37 -3.84
CA VAL A 64 12.52 2.26 -2.37
C VAL A 64 12.81 3.60 -1.70
N LEU A 65 13.78 4.37 -2.21
CA LEU A 65 14.09 5.70 -1.68
C LEU A 65 12.91 6.68 -1.80
N ALA A 66 12.16 6.63 -2.90
CA ALA A 66 10.94 7.44 -3.06
C ALA A 66 9.84 7.02 -2.08
N TRP A 67 9.66 5.71 -1.87
CA TRP A 67 8.67 5.15 -0.95
C TRP A 67 8.99 5.34 0.52
N VAL A 68 10.26 5.51 0.90
CA VAL A 68 10.64 5.83 2.27
C VAL A 68 10.11 7.21 2.67
N TYR A 69 10.08 8.17 1.75
CA TYR A 69 9.74 9.55 2.10
C TYR A 69 8.28 9.92 1.87
N GLY A 70 7.66 9.41 0.80
CA GLY A 70 6.29 9.75 0.40
C GLY A 70 5.23 9.55 1.50
N PRO A 71 5.06 8.32 2.02
CA PRO A 71 4.07 8.00 3.05
C PRO A 71 4.29 8.79 4.35
N ILE A 72 5.55 9.00 4.74
CA ILE A 72 5.90 9.74 5.95
C ILE A 72 5.48 11.21 5.86
N ARG A 73 5.65 11.85 4.70
CA ARG A 73 5.13 13.21 4.50
C ARG A 73 3.60 13.26 4.59
N GLY A 74 2.92 12.26 4.04
CA GLY A 74 1.46 12.11 4.16
C GLY A 74 1.01 11.96 5.62
N LEU A 75 1.63 11.04 6.37
CA LEU A 75 1.38 10.84 7.80
C LEU A 75 1.75 12.07 8.63
N GLY A 76 2.74 12.86 8.20
CA GLY A 76 3.10 14.13 8.83
C GLY A 76 1.95 15.15 8.84
N VAL A 77 0.99 15.06 7.91
CA VAL A 77 -0.23 15.89 7.95
C VAL A 77 -1.12 15.49 9.13
N ALA A 78 -1.36 14.19 9.32
CA ALA A 78 -2.12 13.66 10.46
C ALA A 78 -1.41 13.98 11.79
N ALA A 79 -0.08 13.90 11.80
CA ALA A 79 0.74 14.28 12.94
C ALA A 79 0.53 15.75 13.36
N ARG A 80 0.53 16.67 12.39
CA ARG A 80 0.28 18.11 12.62
C ARG A 80 -1.15 18.41 13.10
N ASN A 81 -2.11 17.59 12.70
CA ASN A 81 -3.50 17.70 13.15
C ASN A 81 -3.73 17.16 14.57
N GLY A 82 -2.71 16.59 15.21
CA GLY A 82 -2.83 16.02 16.55
C GLY A 82 -3.42 14.62 16.58
N ASP A 83 -3.49 13.93 15.44
CA ASP A 83 -4.07 12.59 15.34
C ASP A 83 -3.12 11.47 15.81
N LEU A 84 -1.87 11.81 16.14
CA LEU A 84 -0.84 10.88 16.63
C LEU A 84 -0.38 11.23 18.05
N PRO A 85 0.22 10.30 18.81
CA PRO A 85 0.89 10.60 20.08
C PRO A 85 1.96 11.71 19.97
N PRO A 86 2.16 12.56 20.99
CA PRO A 86 3.05 13.73 20.92
C PRO A 86 4.49 13.43 20.48
N PHE A 87 5.02 12.25 20.77
CA PHE A 87 6.38 11.86 20.36
C PHE A 87 6.50 11.61 18.86
N LEU A 88 5.42 11.17 18.19
CA LEU A 88 5.36 10.95 16.74
C LEU A 88 5.07 12.24 15.96
N GLN A 89 4.65 13.31 16.63
CA GLN A 89 4.39 14.60 16.01
C GLN A 89 5.65 15.46 15.79
N LYS A 90 6.76 15.11 16.45
CA LYS A 90 8.00 15.90 16.40
C LYS A 90 8.63 15.87 15.00
N THR A 91 8.95 17.04 14.47
CA THR A 91 9.69 17.20 13.22
C THR A 91 11.10 17.75 13.47
N ASN A 92 12.03 17.47 12.55
CA ASN A 92 13.32 18.14 12.52
C ASN A 92 13.21 19.57 11.91
N ARG A 93 14.34 20.25 11.74
CA ARG A 93 14.42 21.60 11.15
C ARG A 93 13.85 21.68 9.72
N GLU A 94 13.92 20.58 8.97
CA GLU A 94 13.41 20.47 7.60
C GLU A 94 11.92 20.07 7.53
N GLY A 95 11.22 20.03 8.68
CA GLY A 95 9.80 19.66 8.75
C GLY A 95 9.53 18.17 8.55
N ILE A 96 10.57 17.32 8.63
CA ILE A 96 10.47 15.87 8.46
C ILE A 96 10.16 15.22 9.82
N PRO A 97 9.10 14.39 9.93
CA PRO A 97 8.76 13.69 11.16
C PRO A 97 9.68 12.47 11.36
N VAL A 98 10.85 12.71 11.97
CA VAL A 98 11.92 11.71 12.13
C VAL A 98 11.47 10.48 12.92
N ALA A 99 10.64 10.66 13.96
CA ALA A 99 10.13 9.54 14.75
C ALA A 99 9.27 8.58 13.91
N LEU A 100 8.51 9.10 12.94
CA LEU A 100 7.74 8.28 12.00
C LEU A 100 8.65 7.56 10.98
N MET A 101 9.73 8.21 10.53
CA MET A 101 10.73 7.56 9.66
C MET A 101 11.43 6.39 10.37
N ILE A 102 11.82 6.58 11.64
CA ILE A 102 12.43 5.51 12.43
C ILE A 102 11.41 4.39 12.65
N LEU A 103 10.17 4.73 13.00
CA LEU A 103 9.11 3.75 13.22
C LEU A 103 8.87 2.88 11.97
N GLN A 104 8.70 3.47 10.78
CA GLN A 104 8.54 2.65 9.57
C GLN A 104 9.78 1.80 9.29
N GLY A 105 10.99 2.33 9.54
CA GLY A 105 12.24 1.60 9.31
C GLY A 105 12.35 0.37 10.20
N VAL A 106 11.97 0.52 11.47
CA VAL A 106 11.86 -0.59 12.43
C VAL A 106 10.81 -1.61 11.97
N VAL A 107 9.62 -1.14 11.58
CA VAL A 107 8.53 -2.03 11.12
C VAL A 107 8.96 -2.82 9.87
N VAL A 108 9.53 -2.15 8.86
CA VAL A 108 10.04 -2.81 7.64
C VAL A 108 11.16 -3.79 7.97
N SER A 109 12.05 -3.47 8.91
CA SER A 109 13.11 -4.39 9.35
C SER A 109 12.53 -5.63 10.04
N ILE A 110 11.50 -5.46 10.88
CA ILE A 110 10.79 -6.59 11.50
C ILE A 110 10.16 -7.48 10.43
N PHE A 111 9.47 -6.91 9.44
CA PHE A 111 8.92 -7.69 8.33
C PHE A 111 10.01 -8.37 7.49
N GLY A 112 11.16 -7.73 7.32
CA GLY A 112 12.32 -8.34 6.69
C GLY A 112 12.87 -9.54 7.47
N VAL A 113 12.90 -9.47 8.80
CA VAL A 113 13.27 -10.63 9.64
C VAL A 113 12.20 -11.72 9.56
N ILE A 114 10.92 -11.35 9.64
CA ILE A 114 9.79 -12.29 9.47
C ILE A 114 9.92 -13.04 8.13
N PHE A 115 10.19 -12.32 7.04
CA PHE A 115 10.42 -12.91 5.72
C PHE A 115 11.52 -13.98 5.72
N LEU A 116 12.59 -13.81 6.52
CA LEU A 116 13.70 -14.76 6.59
C LEU A 116 13.43 -15.98 7.47
N ILE A 117 12.49 -15.88 8.43
CA ILE A 117 12.19 -16.95 9.40
C ILE A 117 10.88 -17.67 9.10
N LEU A 118 10.05 -17.14 8.20
CA LEU A 118 8.79 -17.77 7.79
C LEU A 118 9.10 -19.17 7.23
N PRO A 119 8.37 -20.20 7.68
CA PRO A 119 8.58 -21.55 7.20
C PRO A 119 8.11 -21.64 5.74
N GLY A 120 8.92 -22.27 4.89
CA GLY A 120 8.62 -22.44 3.47
C GLY A 120 9.79 -22.04 2.59
N ASP A 121 9.57 -22.08 1.29
CA ASP A 121 10.53 -21.52 0.34
C ASP A 121 10.37 -20.00 0.23
N VAL A 122 11.31 -19.38 -0.47
CA VAL A 122 11.35 -17.92 -0.67
C VAL A 122 10.10 -17.43 -1.42
N ASN A 123 9.54 -18.24 -2.32
CA ASN A 123 8.33 -17.90 -3.07
C ASN A 123 7.10 -17.87 -2.15
N SER A 124 6.95 -18.86 -1.28
CA SER A 124 5.85 -18.93 -0.29
C SER A 124 5.89 -17.72 0.64
N SER A 125 7.06 -17.44 1.22
CA SER A 125 7.23 -16.29 2.13
C SER A 125 6.94 -14.95 1.43
N PHE A 126 7.37 -14.80 0.18
CA PHE A 126 7.08 -13.62 -0.62
C PHE A 126 5.58 -13.48 -0.90
N TRP A 127 4.92 -14.57 -1.28
CA TRP A 127 3.49 -14.56 -1.58
C TRP A 127 2.64 -14.26 -0.35
N GLU A 128 2.93 -14.89 0.78
CA GLU A 128 2.24 -14.64 2.06
C GLU A 128 2.31 -13.17 2.47
N LEU A 129 3.50 -12.57 2.40
CA LEU A 129 3.69 -11.16 2.75
C LEU A 129 3.05 -10.21 1.73
N PHE A 130 3.05 -10.57 0.45
CA PHE A 130 2.32 -9.83 -0.59
C PHE A 130 0.80 -9.89 -0.36
N ALA A 131 0.25 -11.06 -0.04
CA ALA A 131 -1.16 -11.25 0.27
C ALA A 131 -1.54 -10.51 1.57
N LEU A 132 -0.68 -10.52 2.59
CA LEU A 132 -0.88 -9.76 3.81
C LEU A 132 -0.90 -8.25 3.55
N ALA A 133 0.05 -7.73 2.78
CA ALA A 133 0.06 -6.31 2.38
C ALA A 133 -1.22 -5.95 1.60
N THR A 134 -1.61 -6.80 0.66
CA THR A 134 -2.82 -6.63 -0.16
C THR A 134 -4.07 -6.56 0.72
N THR A 135 -4.27 -7.52 1.62
CA THR A 135 -5.45 -7.59 2.50
C THR A 135 -5.55 -6.37 3.43
N VAL A 136 -4.43 -5.89 3.99
CA VAL A 136 -4.39 -4.64 4.77
C VAL A 136 -4.83 -3.44 3.93
N TYR A 137 -4.35 -3.33 2.68
CA TYR A 137 -4.76 -2.27 1.76
C TYR A 137 -6.26 -2.34 1.43
N LEU A 138 -6.81 -3.53 1.22
CA LEU A 138 -8.23 -3.71 0.92
C LEU A 138 -9.13 -3.18 2.06
N VAL A 139 -8.75 -3.39 3.32
CA VAL A 139 -9.49 -2.82 4.47
C VAL A 139 -9.58 -1.31 4.38
N MET A 140 -8.48 -0.63 4.02
CA MET A 140 -8.49 0.82 3.82
C MET A 140 -9.43 1.23 2.67
N TYR A 141 -9.42 0.49 1.55
CA TYR A 141 -10.34 0.75 0.44
C TYR A 141 -11.81 0.55 0.81
N PHE A 142 -12.16 -0.48 1.61
CA PHE A 142 -13.53 -0.64 2.11
C PHE A 142 -13.98 0.57 2.92
N ILE A 143 -13.14 1.02 3.86
CA ILE A 143 -13.42 2.21 4.68
C ILE A 143 -13.57 3.44 3.79
N MET A 144 -12.71 3.61 2.80
CA MET A 144 -12.73 4.74 1.88
C MET A 144 -14.01 4.79 1.03
N TYR A 145 -14.43 3.67 0.44
CA TYR A 145 -15.67 3.60 -0.34
C TYR A 145 -16.91 3.80 0.55
N ALA A 146 -16.94 3.19 1.73
CA ALA A 146 -18.02 3.40 2.70
C ALA A 146 -18.09 4.87 3.15
N ALA A 147 -16.95 5.51 3.42
CA ALA A 147 -16.88 6.93 3.75
C ALA A 147 -17.37 7.81 2.60
N ALA A 148 -17.03 7.49 1.36
CA ALA A 148 -17.50 8.24 0.19
C ALA A 148 -19.03 8.18 0.03
N ILE A 149 -19.64 7.02 0.27
CA ILE A 149 -21.10 6.87 0.32
C ILE A 149 -21.66 7.68 1.50
N LYS A 150 -21.15 7.50 2.72
CA LYS A 150 -21.60 8.22 3.92
C LYS A 150 -21.58 9.73 3.72
N LEU A 151 -20.48 10.27 3.21
CA LEU A 151 -20.29 11.71 2.97
C LEU A 151 -21.30 12.26 1.96
N ARG A 152 -21.83 11.43 1.05
CA ARG A 152 -22.89 11.85 0.13
C ARG A 152 -24.22 12.13 0.82
N TYR A 153 -24.43 11.56 2.01
CA TYR A 153 -25.63 11.75 2.83
C TYR A 153 -25.39 12.68 4.01
N SER A 154 -24.25 12.57 4.69
CA SER A 154 -23.96 13.37 5.90
C SER A 154 -23.54 14.80 5.60
N GLU A 155 -22.92 15.03 4.43
CA GLU A 155 -22.42 16.36 4.03
C GLU A 155 -22.76 16.65 2.55
N PRO A 156 -24.06 16.79 2.22
CA PRO A 156 -24.51 16.98 0.85
C PRO A 156 -24.06 18.33 0.25
N ASP A 157 -23.99 19.37 1.08
CA ASP A 157 -23.77 20.76 0.66
C ASP A 157 -22.29 21.17 0.65
N THR A 158 -21.38 20.29 1.11
CA THR A 158 -19.94 20.56 1.08
C THR A 158 -19.49 20.82 -0.37
N PRO A 159 -18.80 21.94 -0.66
CA PRO A 159 -18.27 22.23 -1.99
C PRO A 159 -17.31 21.15 -2.46
N ARG A 160 -17.54 20.61 -3.65
CA ARG A 160 -16.71 19.52 -4.23
C ARG A 160 -16.24 19.94 -5.61
N PRO A 161 -14.92 20.08 -5.84
CA PRO A 161 -14.37 20.38 -7.17
C PRO A 161 -14.73 19.33 -8.22
N PHE A 162 -14.93 18.08 -7.78
CA PHE A 162 -15.37 16.97 -8.61
C PHE A 162 -16.58 16.28 -7.98
N ARG A 163 -17.59 15.97 -8.79
CA ARG A 163 -18.79 15.24 -8.37
C ARG A 163 -18.99 14.03 -9.28
N VAL A 164 -19.19 12.87 -8.68
CA VAL A 164 -19.58 11.66 -9.42
C VAL A 164 -20.90 11.93 -10.14
N PRO A 165 -20.97 11.73 -11.46
CA PRO A 165 -22.20 11.94 -12.22
C PRO A 165 -23.30 10.98 -11.74
N GLY A 166 -24.57 11.35 -11.91
CA GLY A 166 -25.71 10.50 -11.49
C GLY A 166 -26.10 10.60 -10.01
N GLY A 167 -25.66 11.64 -9.30
CA GLY A 167 -26.21 11.97 -7.97
C GLY A 167 -25.88 10.94 -6.89
N LYS A 168 -26.90 10.42 -6.19
CA LYS A 168 -26.76 9.34 -5.19
C LYS A 168 -26.63 7.97 -5.86
N LEU A 169 -27.37 7.72 -6.93
CA LEU A 169 -27.32 6.46 -7.67
C LEU A 169 -25.92 6.23 -8.26
N GLY A 170 -25.35 7.22 -8.93
CA GLY A 170 -24.00 7.12 -9.48
C GLY A 170 -22.92 6.90 -8.41
N MET A 171 -23.09 7.48 -7.21
CA MET A 171 -22.21 7.22 -6.07
C MET A 171 -22.30 5.77 -5.60
N TRP A 172 -23.51 5.21 -5.48
CA TRP A 172 -23.72 3.81 -5.11
C TRP A 172 -23.23 2.83 -6.17
N LEU A 173 -23.44 3.12 -7.45
CA LEU A 173 -22.91 2.28 -8.52
C LEU A 173 -21.39 2.26 -8.49
N LEU A 174 -20.74 3.43 -8.35
CA LEU A 174 -19.28 3.53 -8.32
C LEU A 174 -18.68 2.88 -7.06
N ALA A 175 -19.11 3.31 -5.86
CA ALA A 175 -18.55 2.80 -4.62
C ALA A 175 -19.02 1.39 -4.29
N GLY A 176 -20.26 1.03 -4.63
CA GLY A 176 -20.77 -0.33 -4.49
C GLY A 176 -20.02 -1.30 -5.40
N TRP A 177 -19.74 -0.92 -6.65
CA TRP A 177 -18.86 -1.71 -7.52
C TRP A 177 -17.45 -1.82 -6.96
N GLY A 178 -16.88 -0.72 -6.45
CA GLY A 178 -15.58 -0.73 -5.78
C GLY A 178 -15.53 -1.70 -4.60
N ILE A 179 -16.53 -1.65 -3.72
CA ILE A 179 -16.66 -2.57 -2.57
C ILE A 179 -16.79 -4.02 -3.04
N ALA A 180 -17.64 -4.30 -4.04
CA ALA A 180 -17.80 -5.65 -4.59
C ALA A 180 -16.48 -6.18 -5.19
N ALA A 181 -15.76 -5.34 -5.95
CA ALA A 181 -14.47 -5.69 -6.51
C ALA A 181 -13.41 -5.94 -5.43
N MET A 182 -13.31 -5.07 -4.41
CA MET A 182 -12.41 -5.29 -3.28
C MET A 182 -12.77 -6.56 -2.50
N GLY A 183 -14.07 -6.85 -2.34
CA GLY A 183 -14.57 -8.08 -1.73
C GLY A 183 -14.15 -9.32 -2.50
N PHE A 184 -14.29 -9.29 -3.82
CA PHE A 184 -13.82 -10.35 -4.68
C PHE A 184 -12.31 -10.57 -4.55
N VAL A 185 -11.50 -9.50 -4.62
CA VAL A 185 -10.03 -9.61 -4.46
C VAL A 185 -9.66 -10.11 -3.06
N PHE A 186 -10.38 -9.71 -2.01
CA PHE A 186 -10.15 -10.19 -0.65
C PHE A 186 -10.38 -11.71 -0.55
N VAL A 187 -11.47 -12.21 -1.13
CA VAL A 187 -11.74 -13.66 -1.17
C VAL A 187 -10.67 -14.41 -1.94
N ILE A 188 -10.23 -13.88 -3.09
CA ILE A 188 -9.13 -14.49 -3.87
C ILE A 188 -7.82 -14.49 -3.08
N ALA A 189 -7.50 -13.42 -2.36
CA ALA A 189 -6.30 -13.33 -1.54
C ALA A 189 -6.29 -14.33 -0.36
N MET A 190 -7.45 -14.85 0.06
CA MET A 190 -7.54 -15.90 1.07
C MET A 190 -7.27 -17.31 0.50
N VAL A 191 -7.26 -17.46 -0.82
CA VAL A 191 -7.05 -18.76 -1.48
C VAL A 191 -5.57 -18.88 -1.89
N PRO A 192 -4.81 -19.80 -1.26
CA PRO A 192 -3.40 -19.97 -1.59
C PRO A 192 -3.23 -20.54 -3.01
N PRO A 193 -2.24 -20.08 -3.78
CA PRO A 193 -2.00 -20.56 -5.13
C PRO A 193 -1.46 -21.99 -5.11
N THR A 194 -2.10 -22.87 -5.88
CA THR A 194 -1.70 -24.30 -5.98
C THR A 194 -0.29 -24.55 -6.52
N GLN A 195 0.32 -23.55 -7.15
CA GLN A 195 1.66 -23.63 -7.75
C GLN A 195 2.77 -23.38 -6.74
N ILE A 196 2.46 -22.79 -5.59
CA ILE A 196 3.42 -22.47 -4.54
C ILE A 196 3.22 -23.48 -3.41
N PRO A 197 4.25 -24.23 -3.00
CA PRO A 197 4.14 -25.19 -1.89
C PRO A 197 3.95 -24.47 -0.55
N GLU A 198 2.73 -24.05 -0.27
CA GLU A 198 2.38 -23.44 1.01
C GLU A 198 2.10 -24.51 2.07
N GLY A 199 2.09 -24.10 3.35
CA GLY A 199 1.63 -24.95 4.44
C GLY A 199 0.17 -25.38 4.28
N THR A 200 -0.42 -25.95 5.33
CA THR A 200 -1.86 -26.26 5.30
C THR A 200 -2.68 -24.98 5.04
N PRO A 201 -3.72 -25.01 4.18
CA PRO A 201 -4.52 -23.82 3.85
C PRO A 201 -5.02 -23.04 5.07
N LEU A 202 -5.36 -23.75 6.14
CA LEU A 202 -5.78 -23.16 7.41
C LEU A 202 -4.71 -22.24 8.04
N THR A 203 -3.44 -22.62 7.96
CA THR A 203 -2.33 -21.82 8.54
C THR A 203 -2.15 -20.52 7.76
N TYR A 204 -2.26 -20.59 6.43
CA TYR A 204 -2.23 -19.43 5.55
C TYR A 204 -3.37 -18.46 5.84
N GLU A 205 -4.61 -18.96 5.88
CA GLU A 205 -5.79 -18.14 6.17
C GLU A 205 -5.72 -17.48 7.55
N ILE A 206 -5.29 -18.23 8.58
CA ILE A 206 -5.10 -17.69 9.94
C ILE A 206 -4.02 -16.59 9.92
N PHE A 207 -2.89 -16.84 9.26
CA PHE A 207 -1.82 -15.85 9.14
C PHE A 207 -2.32 -14.55 8.53
N LEU A 208 -3.07 -14.63 7.42
CA LEU A 208 -3.63 -13.46 6.77
C LEU A 208 -4.65 -12.76 7.66
N VAL A 209 -5.67 -13.46 8.16
CA VAL A 209 -6.74 -12.83 8.96
C VAL A 209 -6.19 -12.19 10.23
N VAL A 210 -5.34 -12.90 10.98
CA VAL A 210 -4.74 -12.38 12.21
C VAL A 210 -3.76 -11.26 11.90
N GLY A 211 -2.90 -11.44 10.89
CA GLY A 211 -1.93 -10.42 10.48
C GLY A 211 -2.62 -9.13 10.04
N THR A 212 -3.65 -9.22 9.18
CA THR A 212 -4.46 -8.07 8.76
C THR A 212 -5.11 -7.41 9.96
N ALA A 213 -5.76 -8.17 10.85
CA ALA A 213 -6.44 -7.63 12.02
C ALA A 213 -5.46 -6.89 12.96
N VAL A 214 -4.29 -7.47 13.23
CA VAL A 214 -3.25 -6.86 14.05
C VAL A 214 -2.76 -5.56 13.42
N ILE A 215 -2.40 -5.56 12.14
CA ILE A 215 -1.88 -4.37 11.45
C ILE A 215 -2.93 -3.27 11.38
N VAL A 216 -4.18 -3.63 11.05
CA VAL A 216 -5.31 -2.68 10.99
C VAL A 216 -5.61 -2.11 12.37
N ALA A 217 -5.47 -2.89 13.44
CA ALA A 217 -5.72 -2.41 14.80
C ALA A 217 -4.71 -1.32 15.25
N ILE A 218 -3.45 -1.38 14.76
CA ILE A 218 -2.40 -0.43 15.15
C ILE A 218 -2.84 1.05 15.02
N PRO A 219 -3.29 1.56 13.85
CA PRO A 219 -3.71 2.96 13.73
C PRO A 219 -4.90 3.32 14.63
N PHE A 220 -5.85 2.39 14.86
CA PHE A 220 -6.97 2.63 15.78
C PHE A 220 -6.51 2.72 17.24
N VAL A 221 -5.57 1.86 17.65
CA VAL A 221 -4.98 1.91 18.99
C VAL A 221 -4.17 3.19 19.17
N ILE A 222 -3.36 3.58 18.19
CA ILE A 222 -2.61 4.85 18.20
C ILE A 222 -3.57 6.04 18.34
N TYR A 223 -4.67 6.04 17.58
CA TYR A 223 -5.70 7.07 17.65
C TYR A 223 -6.39 7.11 19.02
N TRP A 224 -6.65 5.96 19.63
CA TRP A 224 -7.27 5.88 20.96
C TRP A 224 -6.31 6.35 22.06
N LEU A 225 -5.02 6.03 21.95
CA LEU A 225 -3.97 6.45 22.87
C LEU A 225 -3.54 7.91 22.69
N ARG A 226 -4.11 8.63 21.70
CA ARG A 226 -3.80 10.04 21.52
C ARG A 226 -4.22 10.81 22.77
N LYS A 227 -3.26 11.50 23.38
CA LYS A 227 -3.59 12.54 24.36
C LYS A 227 -3.94 13.80 23.57
N PRO A 228 -5.06 14.49 23.85
CA PRO A 228 -5.34 15.78 23.23
C PRO A 228 -4.15 16.69 23.50
N SER A 229 -3.36 17.03 22.48
CA SER A 229 -2.23 17.92 22.65
C SER A 229 -2.77 19.29 23.06
N VAL A 230 -2.53 19.67 24.32
CA VAL A 230 -2.74 21.03 24.82
C VAL A 230 -1.81 21.94 24.00
N GLY A 231 -2.40 22.84 23.23
CA GLY A 231 -1.69 23.78 22.36
C GLY A 231 -1.99 23.51 20.90
N ARG A 232 -3.09 24.10 20.40
CA ARG A 232 -3.29 24.33 18.96
C ARG A 232 -2.30 25.42 18.54
N PRO A 233 -1.27 25.18 17.71
CA PRO A 233 -0.67 26.28 16.97
C PRO A 233 -1.74 26.73 15.98
N ARG A 234 -2.25 27.95 16.14
CA ARG A 234 -3.07 28.58 15.09
C ARG A 234 -2.29 28.49 13.78
N PRO A 235 -2.92 28.11 12.65
CA PRO A 235 -2.25 28.20 11.36
C PRO A 235 -1.78 29.65 11.17
N ALA A 236 -0.46 29.83 11.08
CA ALA A 236 0.13 31.12 10.76
C ALA A 236 -0.32 31.49 9.33
N GLY A 237 -1.33 32.37 9.22
CA GLY A 237 -1.79 32.86 7.93
C GLY A 237 -3.26 33.29 7.83
N GLN A 238 -4.14 32.96 8.78
CA GLN A 238 -5.51 33.47 8.76
C GLN A 238 -5.61 34.75 9.59
N ARG A 239 -5.57 35.91 8.92
CA ARG A 239 -6.00 37.19 9.52
C ARG A 239 -7.46 37.02 9.96
N PRO A 240 -7.85 37.54 11.14
CA PRO A 240 -9.25 37.52 11.54
C PRO A 240 -10.03 38.31 10.49
N VAL A 241 -11.02 37.66 9.88
CA VAL A 241 -12.06 38.36 9.13
C VAL A 241 -12.75 39.24 10.16
N ALA A 242 -12.53 40.55 10.05
CA ALA A 242 -13.24 41.53 10.86
C ALA A 242 -14.73 41.31 10.61
N ALA A 243 -15.48 41.09 11.68
CA ALA A 243 -16.93 41.15 11.65
C ALA A 243 -17.32 42.55 11.15
N ALA A 244 -17.88 42.61 9.94
CA ALA A 244 -18.66 43.77 9.54
C ALA A 244 -20.01 43.61 10.23
N ASP A 245 -20.18 44.30 11.35
CA ASP A 245 -21.50 44.58 11.90
C ASP A 245 -22.16 45.71 11.08
N PRO A 246 -23.51 45.69 10.96
CA PRO A 246 -24.30 46.45 9.99
C PRO A 246 -24.31 47.98 10.18
#